data_AF-A0A420W5E8-F1
#
_entry.id   AF-A0A420W5E8-F1
#
_cell.length_a   1.000
_cell.length_b   1.000
_cell.length_c   1.000
_cell.angle_alpha   90.00
_cell.angle_beta   90.00
_cell.angle_gamma   90.00
#
_symmetry.space_group_name_H-M   'P 1'
#
loop_
_entity.id
_entity.type
_entity.pdbx_description
1 polymer ?
#
loop_
_entity_poly.entity_id
_entity_poly.type
_entity_poly.pdbx_seq_one_letter_code
_entity_poly.pdbx_strand_id
1 'polypeptide(L)' 'MSLKKLRDKINGSEPLIDGETKEMLIEQWKKIHLELEAKKSEDERNYVLCEGEK' A
#
# COMPACT_ATOMS: atom_id res chain seq x y z
N MET A 1 -0.89 9.03 -7.27
CA MET A 1 0.54 8.68 -7.43
C MET A 1 0.67 7.16 -7.36
N SER A 2 1.55 6.53 -8.14
CA SER A 2 1.75 5.06 -8.07
C SER A 2 2.49 4.68 -6.79
N LEU A 3 2.16 3.53 -6.19
CA LEU A 3 2.89 2.95 -5.04
C LEU A 3 4.40 2.84 -5.30
N LYS A 4 4.76 2.48 -6.54
CA LYS A 4 6.16 2.39 -6.97
C LYS A 4 6.85 3.75 -6.88
N LYS A 5 6.23 4.80 -7.44
CA LYS A 5 6.73 6.18 -7.36
C LYS A 5 6.83 6.69 -5.92
N LEU A 6 5.84 6.39 -5.08
CA LEU A 6 5.87 6.75 -3.66
C LEU A 6 7.07 6.11 -2.96
N ARG A 7 7.31 4.82 -3.19
CA ARG A 7 8.46 4.09 -2.67
C ARG A 7 9.78 4.63 -3.22
N ASP A 8 9.87 4.90 -4.52
CA ASP A 8 11.07 5.42 -5.16
C ASP A 8 11.43 6.81 -4.60
N LYS A 9 10.45 7.69 -4.37
CA LYS A 9 10.67 8.97 -3.68
C LYS A 9 11.13 8.80 -2.22
N ILE A 10 10.53 7.89 -1.45
CA ILE A 10 10.94 7.61 -0.05
C ILE A 10 12.36 7.07 0.01
N ASN A 11 12.73 6.19 -0.93
CA ASN A 11 14.07 5.62 -1.04
C ASN A 11 15.11 6.60 -1.60
N GLY A 12 14.69 7.78 -2.08
CA GLY A 12 15.57 8.76 -2.73
C GLY A 12 15.99 8.37 -4.15
N SER A 13 15.30 7.41 -4.76
CA SER A 13 15.46 7.04 -6.17
C SER A 13 14.75 8.04 -7.11
N GLU A 14 13.73 8.75 -6.62
CA GLU A 14 13.14 9.91 -7.29
C GLU A 14 13.28 11.17 -6.41
N PRO A 15 13.51 12.34 -7.02
CA PRO A 15 13.54 13.61 -6.28
C PRO A 15 12.15 13.96 -5.73
N LEU A 16 12.15 14.64 -4.58
CA LEU A 16 10.95 15.25 -4.01
C LEU A 16 10.58 16.48 -4.83
N ILE A 17 9.29 16.73 -5.03
CA ILE A 17 8.82 17.98 -5.63
C ILE A 17 8.72 19.06 -4.55
N ASP A 18 8.70 20.33 -4.97
CA ASP A 18 8.55 21.46 -4.05
C ASP A 18 7.26 21.32 -3.21
N GLY A 19 7.43 21.28 -1.89
CA GLY A 19 6.33 21.07 -0.92
C GLY A 19 6.08 19.62 -0.49
N GLU A 20 6.75 18.61 -1.08
CA GLU A 20 6.74 17.23 -0.55
C GLU A 20 7.88 17.02 0.45
N THR A 21 7.54 16.66 1.70
CA THR A 21 8.53 16.15 2.66
C THR A 21 8.51 14.63 2.69
N LYS A 22 9.66 14.06 3.04
CA LYS A 22 9.80 12.60 3.20
C LYS A 22 8.82 12.04 4.24
N GLU A 23 8.55 12.80 5.31
CA GLU A 23 7.60 12.43 6.35
C GLU A 23 6.17 12.30 5.81
N MET A 24 5.70 13.24 4.99
CA MET A 24 4.38 13.16 4.35
C MET A 24 4.23 11.92 3.46
N LEU A 25 5.30 11.56 2.73
CA LEU A 25 5.30 10.37 1.89
C LEU A 25 5.28 9.08 2.72
N ILE A 26 6.01 9.05 3.85
CA ILE A 26 6.00 7.93 4.78
C ILE A 26 4.61 7.75 5.41
N GLU A 27 3.93 8.83 5.78
CA GLU A 27 2.55 8.75 6.28
C GLU A 27 1.57 8.24 5.22
N GLN A 28 1.67 8.71 3.98
CA GLN A 28 0.90 8.15 2.87
C GLN A 28 1.17 6.67 2.67
N TRP A 29 2.44 6.25 2.73
CA TRP A 29 2.82 4.85 2.59
C TRP A 29 2.21 3.98 3.70
N LYS A 30 2.27 4.42 4.96
CA LYS A 30 1.66 3.73 6.09
C LYS A 30 0.16 3.54 5.93
N LYS A 31 -0.54 4.59 5.49
CA LYS A 31 -1.99 4.53 5.25
C LYS A 31 -2.34 3.49 4.19
N ILE A 32 -1.66 3.54 3.04
CA ILE A 32 -1.90 2.59 1.95
C ILE A 32 -1.53 1.16 2.35
N HIS A 33 -0.45 0.99 3.12
CA HIS A 33 -0.05 -0.32 3.64
C HIS A 33 -1.13 -0.91 4.55
N LEU A 34 -1.65 -0.13 5.49
CA LEU A 34 -2.76 -0.53 6.37
C LEU A 34 -4.02 -0.89 5.57
N GLU A 35 -4.38 -0.11 4.55
CA GLU A 35 -5.53 -0.42 3.69
C GLU A 35 -5.34 -1.73 2.92
N LEU A 36 -4.12 -2.02 2.44
CA LEU A 36 -3.79 -3.27 1.77
C LEU A 36 -3.80 -4.46 2.72
N GLU A 37 -3.26 -4.30 3.94
CA GLU A 37 -3.31 -5.35 4.96
C GLU A 37 -4.74 -5.62 5.44
N ALA A 38 -5.57 -4.58 5.59
CA ALA A 38 -6.98 -4.74 5.92
C ALA A 38 -7.73 -5.50 4.82
N LYS A 39 -7.49 -5.18 3.55
CA LYS A 39 -8.05 -5.92 2.41
C LYS A 39 -7.53 -7.35 2.34
N LYS A 40 -6.25 -7.59 2.62
CA LYS A 40 -5.70 -8.95 2.70
C LYS A 40 -6.37 -9.73 3.82
N SER A 41 -6.54 -9.12 4.99
CA SER A 41 -7.23 -9.76 6.12
C SER A 41 -8.71 -10.01 5.83
N GLU A 42 -9.37 -9.12 5.08
CA GLU A 42 -10.73 -9.34 4.60
C GLU A 42 -10.78 -10.48 3.58
N ASP A 43 -9.85 -10.56 2.64
CA ASP A 43 -9.72 -11.65 1.67
C ASP A 43 -9.43 -13.00 2.35
N GLU A 44 -8.52 -13.04 3.34
CA GLU A 44 -8.24 -14.24 4.15
C GLU A 44 -9.44 -14.68 5.00
N ARG A 45 -10.25 -13.73 5.50
CA ARG A 45 -11.49 -14.04 6.22
C ARG A 45 -12.64 -14.43 5.29
N ASN A 46 -12.66 -13.92 4.07
CA ASN A 46 -13.68 -14.16 3.06
C ASN A 46 -13.26 -15.23 2.05
N TYR A 47 -12.14 -15.92 2.33
CA TYR A 47 -11.70 -17.12 1.64
C TYR A 47 -12.68 -18.25 1.97
N VAL A 48 -13.86 -18.18 1.35
CA VAL A 48 -14.72 -19.34 1.16
C VAL A 48 -13.92 -20.25 0.23
N LEU A 49 -13.24 -21.21 0.83
CA LEU A 49 -12.90 -22.46 0.16
C LEU A 49 -14.18 -22.92 -0.53
N CYS A 50 -14.28 -22.73 -1.85
CA CYS A 50 -15.23 -23.44 -2.69
C CYS A 50 -14.81 -24.93 -2.68
N GLU A 51 -14.85 -25.57 -1.53
CA GLU A 51 -14.80 -27.01 -1.42
C GLU A 51 -16.22 -27.53 -1.65
N GLY A 52 -16.47 -27.90 -2.90
CA GLY A 52 -17.47 -28.91 -3.23
C GLY A 52 -18.82 -28.38 -3.67
N GLU A 53 -18.89 -27.85 -4.89
CA GLU A 53 -19.98 -28.29 -5.77
C GLU A 53 -19.49 -29.57 -6.46
N LYS A 54 -20.01 -30.72 -6.00
CA LYS A 54 -19.82 -32.05 -6.58
C LYS A 54 -21.16 -32.55 -7.11
#